data_AF-A0A7Y5BM38-F1
#
_entry.id   AF-A0A7Y5BM38-F1
#
_cell.length_a   1.000
_cell.length_b   1.000
_cell.length_c   1.000
_cell.angle_alpha   90.00
_cell.angle_beta   90.00
_cell.angle_gamma   90.00
#
_symmetry.space_group_name_H-M   'P 1'
#
loop_
_entity.id
_entity.type
_entity.pdbx_description
1 polymer ?
#
loop_
_entity_poly.entity_id
_entity_poly.type
_entity_poly.pdbx_seq_one_letter_code
_entity_poly.pdbx_strand_id
1 'polypeptide(L)'
;MKKILFILLPFVTFLLTIEMMFLDIQLQKPFDPYKFSLEEGSTTLKEEKNTPIPMQIGKGIFQKISFFSELHRALKDTNSPSDGKVEKTISKIERVILSLKIAFFINLFLAALSICAFISMNLEAYFSPFLNRFQAISSIFIFMPYMSESSRLIETKPILGILGVLFFLSSSVYAIWIFRKFGKLKKQDNFTYQALYHASKSEEENLTKQENDPISFITFAFHFSVIIFSGILIGNFLYIPLFSLQKNFSAQFGILLIVLFFGLSLFYIKNYYTIGKEIGYSKFQNILASIAFLQFRFIKNILFTVLSLTGVIFFITLLF
;
A
#
# COMPACT_ATOMS: atom_id res chain seq x y z
N MET A 1 27.04 -13.36 -2.80
CA MET A 1 25.99 -13.64 -3.80
C MET A 1 24.59 -13.88 -3.22
N LYS A 2 24.39 -14.73 -2.19
CA LYS A 2 23.02 -15.05 -1.70
C LYS A 2 22.22 -13.84 -1.18
N LYS A 3 22.84 -12.86 -0.49
CA LYS A 3 22.15 -11.68 0.08
C LYS A 3 21.59 -10.72 -0.99
N ILE A 4 22.38 -10.43 -2.03
CA ILE A 4 22.00 -9.51 -3.12
C ILE A 4 20.71 -9.94 -3.80
N LEU A 5 20.52 -11.25 -3.98
CA LEU A 5 19.31 -11.79 -4.58
C LEU A 5 18.05 -11.39 -3.78
N PHE A 6 18.06 -11.51 -2.44
CA PHE A 6 16.89 -11.19 -1.60
C PHE A 6 16.50 -9.72 -1.65
N ILE A 7 17.51 -8.86 -1.70
CA ILE A 7 17.34 -7.42 -1.64
C ILE A 7 16.79 -6.86 -2.96
N LEU A 8 17.02 -7.55 -4.08
CA LEU A 8 16.63 -7.07 -5.40
C LEU A 8 15.11 -7.02 -5.59
N LEU A 9 14.35 -7.99 -5.08
CA LEU A 9 12.89 -8.00 -5.21
C LEU A 9 12.24 -6.75 -4.59
N PRO A 10 12.40 -6.44 -3.28
CA PRO A 10 11.79 -5.26 -2.69
C PRO A 10 12.29 -3.96 -3.32
N PHE A 11 13.54 -3.92 -3.79
CA PHE A 11 14.05 -2.75 -4.49
C PHE A 11 13.34 -2.51 -5.84
N VAL A 12 13.22 -3.54 -6.69
CA VAL A 12 12.52 -3.43 -7.98
C VAL A 12 11.05 -3.11 -7.76
N THR A 13 10.39 -3.80 -6.82
CA THR A 13 8.99 -3.52 -6.46
C THR A 13 8.81 -2.08 -6.01
N PHE A 14 9.71 -1.54 -5.20
CA PHE A 14 9.68 -0.14 -4.79
C PHE A 14 9.76 0.81 -6.00
N LEU A 15 10.73 0.60 -6.90
CA LEU A 15 10.89 1.46 -8.08
C LEU A 15 9.66 1.46 -8.97
N LEU A 16 9.08 0.31 -9.26
CA LEU A 16 7.86 0.19 -10.06
C LEU A 16 6.64 0.81 -9.37
N THR A 17 6.59 0.73 -8.03
CA THR A 17 5.51 1.36 -7.25
C THR A 17 5.60 2.89 -7.34
N ILE A 18 6.81 3.43 -7.19
CA ILE A 18 7.07 4.88 -7.32
C ILE A 18 6.79 5.34 -8.76
N GLU A 19 7.20 4.55 -9.75
CA GLU A 19 6.83 4.77 -11.14
C GLU A 19 5.32 4.92 -11.24
N MET A 20 4.50 3.92 -10.87
CA MET A 20 3.04 4.00 -11.01
C MET A 20 2.39 5.21 -10.30
N MET A 21 2.98 5.67 -9.19
CA MET A 21 2.47 6.82 -8.43
C MET A 21 2.68 8.15 -9.14
N PHE A 22 3.84 8.35 -9.78
CA PHE A 22 4.28 9.65 -10.30
C PHE A 22 4.44 9.68 -11.82
N LEU A 23 4.66 8.54 -12.43
CA LEU A 23 4.85 8.30 -13.84
C LEU A 23 3.83 7.25 -14.28
N ASP A 24 3.54 7.20 -15.57
CA ASP A 24 2.70 6.16 -16.11
C ASP A 24 3.23 5.86 -17.50
N ILE A 25 4.34 5.14 -17.56
CA ILE A 25 4.96 4.74 -18.82
C ILE A 25 4.02 3.73 -19.47
N GLN A 26 3.14 4.24 -20.33
CA GLN A 26 2.14 3.45 -21.05
C GLN A 26 2.36 3.55 -22.55
N LEU A 27 1.99 2.47 -23.23
CA LEU A 27 1.83 2.49 -24.67
C LEU A 27 0.44 3.04 -24.99
N GLN A 28 0.38 4.35 -25.19
CA GLN A 28 -0.85 5.01 -25.59
C GLN A 28 -1.02 4.87 -27.11
N LYS A 29 -2.01 4.07 -27.55
CA LYS A 29 -2.45 4.11 -28.96
C LYS A 29 -2.70 5.57 -29.31
N PRO A 30 -2.11 6.11 -30.39
CA PRO A 30 -2.35 7.49 -30.76
C PRO A 30 -3.87 7.68 -30.86
N PHE A 31 -4.38 8.71 -30.18
CA PHE A 31 -5.76 9.12 -30.33
C PHE A 31 -5.93 9.53 -31.79
N ASP A 32 -6.70 8.77 -32.56
CA ASP A 32 -6.98 9.08 -33.95
C ASP A 32 -8.33 9.82 -34.01
N PRO A 33 -8.33 11.16 -34.08
CA PRO A 33 -9.56 11.97 -34.05
C PRO A 33 -10.47 11.72 -35.26
N TYR A 34 -10.00 11.01 -36.30
CA TYR A 34 -10.74 10.78 -37.54
C TYR A 34 -11.65 9.54 -37.52
N LYS A 35 -11.61 8.71 -36.46
CA LYS A 35 -12.47 7.51 -36.37
C LYS A 35 -13.84 7.75 -35.73
N PHE A 36 -14.14 8.97 -35.32
CA PHE A 36 -15.48 9.42 -34.94
C PHE A 36 -16.06 10.35 -36.01
N SER A 37 -16.13 9.89 -37.27
CA SER A 37 -17.11 10.41 -38.21
C SER A 37 -18.19 9.36 -38.36
N LEU A 38 -19.41 9.70 -37.92
CA LEU A 38 -20.60 8.89 -38.12
C LEU A 38 -20.89 8.72 -39.62
N GLU A 39 -21.30 7.49 -39.96
CA GLU A 39 -22.26 7.11 -41.01
C GLU A 39 -21.85 7.29 -42.49
N GLU A 40 -21.59 6.15 -43.17
CA GLU A 40 -22.50 5.51 -44.16
C GLU A 40 -21.71 4.58 -45.11
N GLY A 41 -22.10 3.31 -45.16
CA GLY A 41 -21.92 2.44 -46.33
C GLY A 41 -20.48 2.14 -46.80
N SER A 42 -19.80 1.18 -46.17
CA SER A 42 -19.10 0.11 -46.91
C SER A 42 -18.41 -0.86 -45.96
N THR A 43 -18.82 -2.12 -46.05
CA THR A 43 -18.11 -3.29 -45.53
C THR A 43 -16.77 -3.44 -46.25
N THR A 44 -15.72 -2.82 -45.73
CA THR A 44 -14.36 -3.38 -45.81
C THR A 44 -13.65 -3.08 -44.49
N LEU A 45 -13.55 -4.10 -43.64
CA LEU A 45 -12.59 -4.16 -42.55
C LEU A 45 -11.19 -4.13 -43.17
N LYS A 46 -10.66 -2.93 -43.42
CA LYS A 46 -9.22 -2.77 -43.59
C LYS A 46 -8.62 -2.87 -42.20
N GLU A 47 -8.01 -4.02 -41.92
CA GLU A 47 -7.03 -4.18 -40.85
C GLU A 47 -6.04 -3.00 -40.93
N GLU A 48 -6.14 -2.10 -39.97
CA GLU A 48 -5.17 -1.02 -39.83
C GLU A 48 -3.90 -1.61 -39.24
N LYS A 49 -3.07 -2.15 -40.14
CA LYS A 49 -1.77 -2.72 -39.85
C LYS A 49 -0.80 -1.57 -39.55
N ASN A 50 -0.20 -1.61 -38.36
CA ASN A 50 1.08 -1.00 -38.02
C ASN A 50 1.18 0.55 -38.04
N THR A 51 0.31 1.27 -37.31
CA THR A 51 0.79 2.53 -36.72
C THR A 51 1.62 2.21 -35.47
N PRO A 52 2.92 2.56 -35.42
CA PRO A 52 3.73 2.33 -34.23
C PRO A 52 3.13 3.12 -33.07
N ILE A 53 2.72 2.42 -32.02
CA ILE A 53 2.24 3.03 -30.78
C ILE A 53 3.45 3.74 -30.15
N PRO A 54 3.51 5.09 -30.13
CA PRO A 54 4.63 5.77 -29.51
C PRO A 54 4.59 5.49 -28.00
N MET A 55 5.75 5.20 -27.42
CA MET A 55 5.91 5.18 -25.97
C MET A 55 5.73 6.61 -25.48
N GLN A 56 4.67 6.88 -24.73
CA GLN A 56 4.41 8.18 -24.14
C GLN A 56 4.53 8.08 -22.63
N ILE A 57 5.15 9.07 -22.01
CA ILE A 57 5.15 9.20 -20.55
C ILE A 57 3.77 9.75 -20.18
N GLY A 58 2.89 8.87 -19.72
CA GLY A 58 1.56 9.21 -19.24
C GLY A 58 1.59 9.90 -17.88
N LYS A 59 0.41 10.36 -17.46
CA LYS A 59 0.19 10.95 -16.13
C LYS A 59 0.13 9.83 -15.09
N GLY A 60 1.01 9.84 -14.10
CA GLY A 60 0.93 8.99 -12.91
C GLY A 60 -0.37 9.19 -12.12
N ILE A 61 -0.62 8.32 -11.14
CA ILE A 61 -1.84 8.39 -10.31
C ILE A 61 -2.01 9.79 -9.68
N PHE A 62 -0.92 10.39 -9.19
CA PHE A 62 -0.97 11.72 -8.58
C PHE A 62 -1.45 12.79 -9.57
N GLN A 63 -0.88 12.83 -10.78
CA GLN A 63 -1.28 13.81 -11.79
C GLN A 63 -2.70 13.55 -12.32
N LYS A 64 -3.12 12.27 -12.40
CA LYS A 64 -4.50 11.92 -12.72
C LYS A 64 -5.48 12.44 -11.66
N ILE A 65 -5.14 12.35 -10.37
CA ILE A 65 -5.97 12.92 -9.29
C ILE A 65 -6.10 14.43 -9.47
N SER A 66 -5.01 15.16 -9.71
CA SER A 66 -5.06 16.62 -9.94
C SER A 66 -5.95 16.95 -11.13
N PHE A 67 -5.71 16.29 -12.27
CA PHE A 67 -6.47 16.52 -13.50
C PHE A 67 -7.98 16.27 -13.33
N PHE A 68 -8.37 15.13 -12.74
CA PHE A 68 -9.78 14.84 -12.53
C PHE A 68 -10.42 15.75 -11.47
N SER A 69 -9.65 16.22 -10.48
CA SER A 69 -10.14 17.19 -9.48
C SER A 69 -10.37 18.56 -10.10
N GLU A 70 -9.46 19.01 -10.97
CA GLU A 70 -9.63 20.25 -11.76
C GLU A 70 -10.83 20.14 -12.72
N LEU A 71 -10.97 19.00 -13.41
CA LEU A 71 -12.11 18.74 -14.28
C LEU A 71 -13.44 18.73 -13.50
N HIS A 72 -13.47 18.10 -12.32
CA HIS A 72 -14.64 18.10 -11.44
C HIS A 72 -15.02 19.51 -11.00
N ARG A 73 -14.04 20.32 -10.62
CA ARG A 73 -14.25 21.72 -10.25
C ARG A 73 -14.77 22.54 -11.43
N ALA A 74 -14.16 22.41 -12.60
CA ALA A 74 -14.58 23.12 -13.81
C ALA A 74 -16.04 22.79 -14.19
N LEU A 75 -16.43 21.51 -14.13
CA LEU A 75 -17.79 21.06 -14.42
C LEU A 75 -18.82 21.55 -13.39
N LYS A 76 -18.39 21.77 -12.14
CA LYS A 76 -19.25 22.26 -11.05
C LYS A 76 -19.40 23.79 -11.06
N ASP A 77 -18.38 24.51 -11.54
CA ASP A 77 -18.35 25.98 -11.63
C ASP A 77 -19.10 26.52 -12.85
N THR A 78 -19.19 25.76 -13.95
CA THR A 78 -20.17 26.05 -15.00
C THR A 78 -21.56 25.82 -14.44
N ASN A 79 -22.42 26.85 -14.45
CA ASN A 79 -23.88 26.74 -14.26
C ASN A 79 -24.49 25.90 -15.40
N SER A 80 -24.06 24.66 -15.54
CA SER A 80 -24.55 23.73 -16.55
C SER A 80 -26.01 23.44 -16.25
N PRO A 81 -26.89 23.48 -17.28
CA PRO A 81 -28.29 23.11 -17.09
C PRO A 81 -28.36 21.74 -16.43
N SER A 82 -29.32 21.55 -15.51
CA SER A 82 -29.50 20.32 -14.73
C SER A 82 -30.06 19.17 -15.59
N ASP A 83 -29.47 18.95 -16.75
CA ASP A 83 -29.70 17.77 -17.55
C ASP A 83 -29.05 16.59 -16.83
N GLY A 84 -29.83 15.56 -16.50
CA GLY A 84 -29.36 14.38 -15.76
C GLY A 84 -28.18 13.62 -16.40
N LYS A 85 -27.72 14.02 -17.59
CA LYS A 85 -26.46 13.57 -18.21
C LYS A 85 -25.22 14.20 -17.57
N VAL A 86 -25.27 15.49 -17.21
CA VAL A 86 -24.15 16.21 -16.58
C VAL A 86 -23.94 15.71 -15.15
N GLU A 87 -25.02 15.55 -14.38
CA GLU A 87 -24.98 15.01 -13.02
C GLU A 87 -24.42 13.58 -12.96
N LYS A 88 -24.85 12.70 -13.88
CA LYS A 88 -24.29 11.35 -14.02
C LYS A 88 -22.79 11.37 -14.34
N THR A 89 -22.32 12.38 -15.08
CA THR A 89 -20.90 12.54 -15.42
C THR A 89 -20.10 13.03 -14.22
N ILE A 90 -20.62 13.99 -13.45
CA ILE A 90 -20.02 14.45 -12.18
C ILE A 90 -19.86 13.28 -11.21
N SER A 91 -20.93 12.49 -10.98
CA SER A 91 -20.89 11.31 -10.11
C SER A 91 -19.88 10.24 -10.59
N LYS A 92 -19.71 10.08 -11.91
CA LYS A 92 -18.67 9.19 -12.46
C LYS A 92 -17.28 9.72 -12.15
N ILE A 93 -17.03 11.02 -12.36
CA ILE A 93 -15.73 11.64 -12.08
C ILE A 93 -15.39 11.56 -10.59
N GLU A 94 -16.34 11.81 -9.69
CA GLU A 94 -16.15 11.66 -8.24
C GLU A 94 -15.72 10.25 -7.86
N ARG A 95 -16.39 9.23 -8.43
CA ARG A 95 -16.01 7.83 -8.22
C ARG A 95 -14.61 7.53 -8.74
N VAL A 96 -14.24 8.04 -9.92
CA VAL A 96 -12.90 7.88 -10.48
C VAL A 96 -11.84 8.53 -9.58
N ILE A 97 -12.08 9.75 -9.09
CA ILE A 97 -11.18 10.43 -8.14
C ILE A 97 -11.01 9.60 -6.86
N LEU A 98 -12.11 9.06 -6.32
CA LEU A 98 -12.07 8.21 -5.13
C LEU A 98 -11.23 6.95 -5.38
N SER A 99 -11.46 6.24 -6.49
CA SER A 99 -10.67 5.06 -6.88
C SER A 99 -9.19 5.38 -7.04
N LEU A 100 -8.83 6.52 -7.65
CA LEU A 100 -7.45 6.96 -7.80
C LEU A 100 -6.79 7.29 -6.45
N LYS A 101 -7.52 7.95 -5.53
CA LYS A 101 -7.02 8.21 -4.17
C LYS A 101 -6.76 6.91 -3.41
N ILE A 102 -7.67 5.93 -3.48
CA ILE A 102 -7.47 4.60 -2.88
C ILE A 102 -6.24 3.92 -3.48
N ALA A 103 -6.12 3.92 -4.82
CA ALA A 103 -4.96 3.35 -5.49
C ALA A 103 -3.64 4.03 -5.08
N PHE A 104 -3.63 5.36 -4.91
CA PHE A 104 -2.47 6.10 -4.42
C PHE A 104 -2.07 5.63 -3.00
N PHE A 105 -3.02 5.51 -2.08
CA PHE A 105 -2.73 5.05 -0.72
C PHE A 105 -2.24 3.59 -0.69
N ILE A 106 -2.80 2.72 -1.52
CA ILE A 106 -2.32 1.33 -1.66
C ILE A 106 -0.87 1.31 -2.16
N ASN A 107 -0.54 2.09 -3.19
CA ASN A 107 0.84 2.16 -3.70
C ASN A 107 1.80 2.77 -2.68
N LEU A 108 1.39 3.82 -1.96
CA LEU A 108 2.19 4.40 -0.87
C LEU A 108 2.50 3.35 0.22
N PHE A 109 1.49 2.56 0.60
CA PHE A 109 1.66 1.46 1.55
C PHE A 109 2.61 0.37 1.02
N LEU A 110 2.49 -0.02 -0.25
CA LEU A 110 3.38 -1.00 -0.89
C LEU A 110 4.83 -0.48 -1.02
N ALA A 111 5.01 0.81 -1.27
CA ALA A 111 6.33 1.45 -1.28
C ALA A 111 6.97 1.41 0.11
N ALA A 112 6.22 1.77 1.15
CA ALA A 112 6.69 1.69 2.54
C ALA A 112 7.02 0.24 2.95
N LEU A 113 6.18 -0.73 2.58
CA LEU A 113 6.42 -2.15 2.79
C LEU A 113 7.69 -2.63 2.08
N SER A 114 7.93 -2.15 0.85
CA SER A 114 9.13 -2.50 0.09
C SER A 114 10.41 -1.92 0.71
N ILE A 115 10.39 -0.68 1.22
CA ILE A 115 11.51 -0.10 1.98
C ILE A 115 11.78 -0.92 3.25
N CYS A 116 10.73 -1.24 4.01
CA CYS A 116 10.85 -2.03 5.23
C CYS A 116 11.44 -3.41 4.95
N ALA A 117 10.94 -4.10 3.91
CA ALA A 117 11.42 -5.41 3.50
C ALA A 117 12.89 -5.34 3.01
N PHE A 118 13.23 -4.32 2.22
CA PHE A 118 14.59 -4.07 1.76
C PHE A 118 15.56 -3.93 2.95
N ILE A 119 15.25 -3.07 3.93
CA ILE A 119 16.10 -2.85 5.10
C ILE A 119 16.18 -4.14 5.94
N SER A 120 15.05 -4.80 6.15
CA SER A 120 14.96 -6.06 6.90
C SER A 120 15.84 -7.16 6.30
N MET A 121 15.92 -7.26 4.97
CA MET A 121 16.73 -8.25 4.26
C MET A 121 18.20 -7.83 4.16
N ASN A 122 18.48 -6.56 3.93
CA ASN A 122 19.84 -6.03 3.81
C ASN A 122 20.60 -6.11 5.14
N LEU A 123 19.92 -5.83 6.26
CA LEU A 123 20.51 -5.88 7.60
C LEU A 123 20.32 -7.22 8.31
N GLU A 124 19.71 -8.22 7.65
CA GLU A 124 19.41 -9.53 8.24
C GLU A 124 18.68 -9.47 9.59
N ALA A 125 17.84 -8.43 9.74
CA ALA A 125 17.05 -8.19 10.95
C ALA A 125 15.75 -9.02 10.96
N TYR A 126 15.23 -9.36 9.78
CA TYR A 126 14.06 -10.24 9.57
C TYR A 126 12.88 -10.02 10.53
N PHE A 127 12.47 -8.76 10.74
CA PHE A 127 11.49 -8.35 11.76
C PHE A 127 10.20 -9.17 11.80
N SER A 128 9.69 -9.59 10.63
CA SER A 128 8.63 -10.60 10.53
C SER A 128 8.72 -11.37 9.22
N PRO A 129 8.69 -12.71 9.28
CA PRO A 129 8.54 -13.53 8.08
C PRO A 129 7.22 -13.30 7.33
N PHE A 130 6.14 -12.92 8.04
CA PHE A 130 4.83 -12.71 7.44
C PHE A 130 4.82 -11.51 6.49
N LEU A 131 5.31 -10.33 6.93
CA LEU A 131 5.32 -9.15 6.07
C LEU A 131 6.28 -9.27 4.89
N ASN A 132 7.42 -9.95 5.05
CA ASN A 132 8.31 -10.24 3.93
C ASN A 132 7.65 -11.17 2.88
N ARG A 133 6.84 -12.14 3.33
CA ARG A 133 6.02 -12.96 2.43
C ARG A 133 4.91 -12.16 1.76
N PHE A 134 4.25 -11.30 2.53
CA PHE A 134 3.21 -10.43 2.02
C PHE A 134 3.76 -9.50 0.93
N GLN A 135 4.93 -8.88 1.16
CA GLN A 135 5.65 -8.09 0.17
C GLN A 135 5.96 -8.89 -1.10
N ALA A 136 6.41 -10.14 -0.97
CA ALA A 136 6.69 -10.99 -2.11
C ALA A 136 5.42 -11.29 -2.94
N ILE A 137 4.29 -11.59 -2.29
CA ILE A 137 3.01 -11.77 -2.98
C ILE A 137 2.56 -10.46 -3.65
N SER A 138 2.59 -9.34 -2.92
CA SER A 138 2.19 -8.03 -3.46
C SER A 138 3.01 -7.62 -4.67
N SER A 139 4.29 -8.03 -4.74
CA SER A 139 5.15 -7.77 -5.90
C SER A 139 4.62 -8.42 -7.18
N ILE A 140 4.02 -9.60 -7.10
CA ILE A 140 3.42 -10.28 -8.26
C ILE A 140 2.29 -9.42 -8.84
N PHE A 141 1.42 -8.87 -7.98
CA PHE A 141 0.34 -7.97 -8.40
C PHE A 141 0.87 -6.69 -9.05
N ILE A 142 2.01 -6.17 -8.58
CA ILE A 142 2.66 -5.02 -9.21
C ILE A 142 3.23 -5.37 -10.58
N PHE A 143 3.81 -6.56 -10.76
CA PHE A 143 4.38 -6.97 -12.05
C PHE A 143 3.32 -7.23 -13.13
N MET A 144 2.08 -7.57 -12.76
CA MET A 144 1.02 -7.91 -13.72
C MET A 144 0.70 -6.78 -14.73
N PRO A 145 0.43 -5.53 -14.31
CA PRO A 145 0.27 -4.41 -15.23
C PRO A 145 1.44 -4.23 -16.21
N TYR A 146 2.67 -4.32 -15.73
CA TYR A 146 3.85 -4.17 -16.59
C TYR A 146 4.06 -5.33 -17.56
N MET A 147 3.70 -6.55 -17.15
CA MET A 147 3.67 -7.71 -18.04
C MET A 147 2.60 -7.54 -19.13
N SER A 148 1.45 -6.95 -18.79
CA SER A 148 0.41 -6.60 -19.76
C SER A 148 0.89 -5.54 -20.75
N GLU A 149 1.50 -4.45 -20.28
CA GLU A 149 2.07 -3.41 -21.15
C GLU A 149 3.22 -3.95 -22.02
N SER A 150 4.08 -4.80 -21.47
CA SER A 150 5.15 -5.46 -22.24
C SER A 150 4.59 -6.37 -23.34
N SER A 151 3.48 -7.07 -23.07
CA SER A 151 2.78 -7.87 -24.08
C SER A 151 2.24 -6.99 -25.21
N ARG A 152 1.66 -5.83 -24.89
CA ARG A 152 1.19 -4.84 -25.88
C ARG A 152 2.35 -4.26 -26.71
N LEU A 153 3.55 -4.15 -26.12
CA LEU A 153 4.75 -3.70 -26.84
C LEU A 153 5.20 -4.66 -27.94
N ILE A 154 4.82 -5.95 -27.88
CA ILE A 154 5.24 -6.94 -28.87
C ILE A 154 4.79 -6.56 -30.28
N GLU A 155 3.60 -5.97 -30.41
CA GLU A 155 3.03 -5.52 -31.69
C GLU A 155 3.87 -4.43 -32.36
N THR A 156 4.61 -3.62 -31.59
CA THR A 156 5.32 -2.42 -32.10
C THR A 156 6.83 -2.53 -32.01
N LYS A 157 7.35 -3.11 -30.92
CA LYS A 157 8.77 -3.35 -30.68
C LYS A 157 8.95 -4.79 -30.14
N PRO A 158 8.93 -5.81 -31.01
CA PRO A 158 8.84 -7.21 -30.61
C PRO A 158 9.96 -7.65 -29.66
N ILE A 159 11.21 -7.25 -29.94
CA ILE A 159 12.36 -7.61 -29.10
C ILE A 159 12.21 -7.06 -27.68
N LEU A 160 11.89 -5.77 -27.55
CA LEU A 160 11.72 -5.13 -26.24
C LEU A 160 10.49 -5.68 -25.50
N GLY A 161 9.40 -5.93 -26.21
CA GLY A 161 8.18 -6.53 -25.62
C GLY A 161 8.44 -7.92 -25.07
N ILE A 162 9.09 -8.80 -25.85
CA ILE A 162 9.46 -10.15 -25.41
C ILE A 162 10.40 -10.11 -24.20
N LEU A 163 11.44 -9.26 -24.24
CA LEU A 163 12.36 -9.09 -23.12
C LEU A 163 11.64 -8.59 -21.85
N GLY A 164 10.72 -7.64 -21.99
CA GLY A 164 9.90 -7.13 -20.90
C GLY A 164 9.03 -8.22 -20.28
N VAL A 165 8.29 -8.98 -21.10
CA VAL A 165 7.46 -10.10 -20.63
C VAL A 165 8.29 -11.14 -19.90
N LEU A 166 9.44 -11.55 -20.45
CA LEU A 166 10.33 -12.52 -19.82
C LEU A 166 10.90 -11.98 -18.49
N PHE A 167 11.24 -10.70 -18.42
CA PHE A 167 11.73 -10.06 -17.21
C PHE A 167 10.67 -10.06 -16.09
N PHE A 168 9.43 -9.65 -16.38
CA PHE A 168 8.37 -9.62 -15.35
C PHE A 168 7.87 -11.02 -14.98
N LEU A 169 7.85 -11.95 -15.93
CA LEU A 169 7.51 -13.35 -15.66
C LEU A 169 8.57 -14.00 -14.75
N SER A 170 9.85 -13.86 -15.08
CA SER A 170 10.94 -14.38 -14.25
C SER A 170 10.98 -13.72 -12.87
N SER A 171 10.70 -12.42 -12.78
CA SER A 171 10.57 -11.70 -11.50
C SER A 171 9.39 -12.21 -10.66
N SER A 172 8.27 -12.59 -11.29
CA SER A 172 7.13 -13.19 -10.62
C SER A 172 7.45 -14.58 -10.07
N VAL A 173 8.13 -15.43 -10.86
CA VAL A 173 8.64 -16.73 -10.39
C VAL A 173 9.62 -16.54 -9.24
N TYR A 174 10.48 -15.53 -9.33
CA TYR A 174 11.43 -15.18 -8.28
C TYR A 174 10.75 -14.76 -6.97
N ALA A 175 9.67 -13.99 -7.06
CA ALA A 175 8.85 -13.61 -5.91
C ALA A 175 8.22 -14.84 -5.22
N ILE A 176 7.70 -15.80 -5.99
CA ILE A 176 7.18 -17.08 -5.46
C ILE A 176 8.29 -17.86 -4.73
N TRP A 177 9.50 -17.89 -5.29
CA TRP A 177 10.63 -18.54 -4.65
C TRP A 177 11.01 -17.88 -3.32
N ILE A 178 11.06 -16.53 -3.27
CA ILE A 178 11.29 -15.77 -2.03
C ILE A 178 10.21 -16.09 -0.99
N PHE A 179 8.93 -16.05 -1.38
CA PHE A 179 7.80 -16.38 -0.52
C PHE A 179 7.98 -17.74 0.16
N ARG A 180 8.32 -18.77 -0.63
CA ARG A 180 8.57 -20.13 -0.13
C ARG A 180 9.78 -20.21 0.80
N LYS A 181 10.82 -19.41 0.58
CA LYS A 181 12.03 -19.43 1.41
C LYS A 181 11.81 -18.77 2.77
N PHE A 182 11.08 -17.65 2.84
CA PHE A 182 10.60 -17.10 4.11
C PHE A 182 9.66 -18.06 4.85
N GLY A 183 9.03 -18.99 4.11
CA GLY A 183 8.48 -20.26 4.60
C GLY A 183 9.32 -20.94 5.68
N LYS A 184 10.61 -21.09 5.37
CA LYS A 184 11.55 -21.99 6.03
C LYS A 184 12.50 -21.29 6.99
N LEU A 185 12.64 -19.96 6.89
CA LEU A 185 13.50 -19.12 7.75
C LEU A 185 13.06 -19.08 9.22
N LYS A 186 11.84 -19.54 9.55
CA LYS A 186 11.35 -19.68 10.94
C LYS A 186 12.22 -20.60 11.84
N LYS A 187 13.22 -21.29 11.29
CA LYS A 187 14.02 -22.33 11.96
C LYS A 187 15.50 -21.96 12.17
N GLN A 188 15.93 -20.72 11.87
CA GLN A 188 17.34 -20.34 11.94
C GLN A 188 17.54 -19.19 12.94
N ASP A 189 18.09 -19.50 14.12
CA ASP A 189 18.15 -18.61 15.29
C ASP A 189 19.27 -17.53 15.25
N ASN A 190 19.96 -17.35 14.12
CA ASN A 190 21.09 -16.42 14.02
C ASN A 190 20.72 -15.17 13.20
N PHE A 191 19.78 -14.38 13.70
CA PHE A 191 19.49 -13.06 13.15
C PHE A 191 20.41 -11.99 13.76
N THR A 192 20.71 -10.95 13.00
CA THR A 192 21.59 -9.87 13.46
C THR A 192 20.94 -9.06 14.58
N TYR A 193 19.69 -8.66 14.41
CA TYR A 193 18.97 -7.80 15.36
C TYR A 193 18.00 -8.63 16.22
N GLN A 194 18.54 -9.51 17.06
CA GLN A 194 17.73 -10.50 17.79
C GLN A 194 16.74 -9.84 18.74
N ALA A 195 17.14 -8.77 19.45
CA ALA A 195 16.27 -8.07 20.38
C ALA A 195 15.01 -7.49 19.70
N LEU A 196 15.15 -6.94 18.49
CA LEU A 196 14.00 -6.42 17.72
C LEU A 196 13.13 -7.55 17.17
N TYR A 197 13.74 -8.66 16.75
CA TYR A 197 13.00 -9.86 16.32
C TYR A 197 12.21 -10.51 17.48
N HIS A 198 12.81 -10.64 18.66
CA HIS A 198 12.11 -11.16 19.83
C HIS A 198 11.03 -10.19 20.31
N ALA A 199 11.23 -8.88 20.21
CA ALA A 199 10.19 -7.89 20.51
C ALA A 199 8.97 -8.04 19.59
N SER A 200 9.16 -8.34 18.29
CA SER A 200 8.02 -8.60 17.39
C SER A 200 7.34 -9.94 17.66
N LYS A 201 8.12 -10.98 18.01
CA LYS A 201 7.61 -12.33 18.28
C LYS A 201 6.90 -12.45 19.64
N SER A 202 7.41 -11.79 20.67
CA SER A 202 6.80 -11.77 22.00
C SER A 202 5.38 -11.20 21.96
N GLU A 203 5.13 -10.18 21.13
CA GLU A 203 3.77 -9.69 20.88
C GLU A 203 2.87 -10.74 20.21
N GLU A 204 3.39 -11.52 19.25
CA GLU A 204 2.63 -12.60 18.59
C GLU A 204 2.31 -13.75 19.56
N GLU A 205 3.26 -14.10 20.45
CA GLU A 205 3.07 -15.13 21.46
C GLU A 205 2.10 -14.69 22.58
N ASN A 206 2.08 -13.40 22.92
CA ASN A 206 1.14 -12.86 23.92
C ASN A 206 -0.31 -12.84 23.41
N LEU A 207 -0.54 -12.73 22.09
CA LEU A 207 -1.87 -12.84 21.49
C LEU A 207 -2.41 -14.28 21.46
N THR A 208 -1.52 -15.29 21.46
CA THR A 208 -1.89 -16.71 21.35
C THR A 208 -1.96 -17.45 22.69
N LYS A 209 -1.31 -16.93 23.74
CA LYS A 209 -1.32 -17.56 25.08
C LYS A 209 -2.60 -17.31 25.89
N GLN A 210 -3.56 -16.55 25.37
CA GLN A 210 -4.75 -16.12 26.12
C GLN A 210 -5.95 -17.10 26.07
N GLU A 211 -5.81 -18.27 25.41
CA GLU A 211 -6.97 -19.12 25.06
C GLU A 211 -7.30 -20.30 26.01
N ASN A 212 -6.57 -20.54 27.11
CA ASN A 212 -6.75 -21.80 27.87
C ASN A 212 -7.20 -21.69 29.33
N ASP A 213 -7.67 -20.53 29.79
CA ASP A 213 -8.33 -20.45 31.10
C ASP A 213 -9.87 -20.39 30.92
N PRO A 214 -10.65 -21.28 31.56
CA PRO A 214 -12.10 -21.20 31.52
C PRO A 214 -12.55 -19.88 32.17
N ILE A 215 -12.94 -18.91 31.36
CA ILE A 215 -13.39 -17.60 31.83
C ILE A 215 -14.69 -17.80 32.61
N SER A 216 -14.64 -17.58 33.92
CA SER A 216 -15.82 -17.52 34.78
C SER A 216 -16.79 -16.45 34.26
N PHE A 217 -18.10 -16.73 34.27
CA PHE A 217 -19.15 -15.79 33.87
C PHE A 217 -19.06 -14.45 34.62
N ILE A 218 -18.61 -14.48 35.89
CA ILE A 218 -18.39 -13.28 36.71
C ILE A 218 -17.23 -12.45 36.15
N THR A 219 -16.14 -13.09 35.76
CA THR A 219 -14.99 -12.45 35.12
C THR A 219 -15.40 -11.82 33.79
N PHE A 220 -16.21 -12.51 32.99
CA PHE A 220 -16.77 -11.98 31.74
C PHE A 220 -17.63 -10.72 31.98
N ALA A 221 -18.59 -10.78 32.91
CA ALA A 221 -19.45 -9.63 33.23
C ALA A 221 -18.66 -8.43 33.77
N PHE A 222 -17.61 -8.67 34.56
CA PHE A 222 -16.71 -7.63 35.03
C PHE A 222 -15.93 -6.98 33.89
N HIS A 223 -15.31 -7.78 33.00
CA HIS A 223 -14.59 -7.26 31.84
C HIS A 223 -15.50 -6.46 30.93
N PHE A 224 -16.71 -6.95 30.67
CA PHE A 224 -17.71 -6.25 29.88
C PHE A 224 -18.10 -4.89 30.50
N SER A 225 -18.32 -4.86 31.82
CA SER A 225 -18.63 -3.61 32.54
C SER A 225 -17.47 -2.61 32.50
N VAL A 226 -16.22 -3.09 32.67
CA VAL A 226 -15.02 -2.25 32.59
C VAL A 226 -14.84 -1.69 31.17
N ILE A 227 -15.12 -2.47 30.13
CA ILE A 227 -15.08 -2.02 28.74
C ILE A 227 -16.13 -0.92 28.49
N ILE A 228 -17.37 -1.12 28.93
CA ILE A 228 -18.43 -0.12 28.80
C ILE A 228 -18.05 1.17 29.54
N PHE A 229 -17.63 1.05 30.80
CA PHE A 229 -17.28 2.22 31.61
C PHE A 229 -16.09 2.98 31.05
N SER A 230 -15.04 2.26 30.62
CA SER A 230 -13.89 2.85 29.94
C SER A 230 -14.30 3.54 28.64
N GLY A 231 -15.20 2.92 27.86
CA GLY A 231 -15.77 3.50 26.65
C GLY A 231 -16.51 4.82 26.91
N ILE A 232 -17.32 4.88 27.97
CA ILE A 232 -18.02 6.11 28.38
C ILE A 232 -17.02 7.20 28.82
N LEU A 233 -16.00 6.85 29.60
CA LEU A 233 -14.98 7.80 30.04
C LEU A 233 -14.17 8.33 28.86
N ILE A 234 -13.67 7.46 27.99
CA ILE A 234 -12.93 7.85 26.78
C ILE A 234 -13.83 8.71 25.87
N GLY A 235 -15.10 8.32 25.70
CA GLY A 235 -16.09 9.07 24.94
C GLY A 235 -16.25 10.50 25.46
N ASN A 236 -16.53 10.65 26.75
CA ASN A 236 -16.86 11.95 27.33
C ASN A 236 -15.64 12.85 27.58
N PHE A 237 -14.53 12.29 28.06
CA PHE A 237 -13.36 13.09 28.45
C PHE A 237 -12.34 13.30 27.35
N LEU A 238 -12.27 12.38 26.38
CA LEU A 238 -11.30 12.48 25.28
C LEU A 238 -12.01 12.78 23.97
N TYR A 239 -12.95 11.93 23.56
CA TYR A 239 -13.54 12.01 22.23
C TYR A 239 -14.36 13.28 22.02
N ILE A 240 -15.24 13.67 22.95
CA ILE A 240 -16.05 14.90 22.80
C ILE A 240 -15.18 16.16 22.74
N PRO A 241 -14.21 16.39 23.65
CA PRO A 241 -13.30 17.52 23.54
C PRO A 241 -12.44 17.49 22.27
N LEU A 242 -11.91 16.33 21.89
CA LEU A 242 -11.15 16.16 20.65
C LEU A 242 -12.00 16.49 19.41
N PHE A 243 -13.25 16.03 19.38
CA PHE A 243 -14.19 16.32 18.31
C PHE A 243 -14.54 17.81 18.24
N SER A 244 -14.75 18.46 19.39
CA SER A 244 -14.96 19.90 19.46
C SER A 244 -13.75 20.69 18.95
N LEU A 245 -12.53 20.29 19.33
CA LEU A 245 -11.28 20.87 18.82
C LEU A 245 -11.12 20.66 17.32
N GLN A 246 -11.39 19.45 16.82
CA GLN A 246 -11.35 19.16 15.38
C GLN A 246 -12.37 20.01 14.61
N LYS A 247 -13.59 20.17 15.14
CA LYS A 247 -14.66 20.93 14.48
C LYS A 247 -14.34 22.42 14.42
N ASN A 248 -13.87 23.01 15.52
CA ASN A 248 -13.67 24.46 15.62
C ASN A 248 -12.28 24.92 15.15
N PHE A 249 -11.27 24.05 15.22
CA PHE A 249 -9.86 24.35 14.91
C PHE A 249 -9.24 23.28 14.02
N SER A 250 -9.94 22.88 12.96
CA SER A 250 -9.55 21.75 12.08
C SER A 250 -8.10 21.84 11.59
N ALA A 251 -7.65 23.01 11.13
CA ALA A 251 -6.30 23.20 10.63
C ALA A 251 -5.24 23.07 11.75
N GLN A 252 -5.44 23.73 12.89
CA GLN A 252 -4.52 23.68 14.03
C GLN A 252 -4.49 22.30 14.67
N PHE A 253 -5.64 21.65 14.76
CA PHE A 253 -5.77 20.27 15.23
C PHE A 253 -5.02 19.30 14.32
N GLY A 254 -5.11 19.47 12.99
CA GLY A 254 -4.33 18.70 12.03
C GLY A 254 -2.82 18.87 12.22
N ILE A 255 -2.35 20.12 12.40
CA ILE A 255 -0.93 20.40 12.68
C ILE A 255 -0.49 19.75 13.99
N LEU A 256 -1.31 19.85 15.05
CA LEU A 256 -1.04 19.23 16.35
C LEU A 256 -0.89 17.71 16.22
N LEU A 257 -1.79 17.05 15.49
CA LEU A 257 -1.70 15.60 15.24
C LEU A 257 -0.42 15.22 14.52
N ILE A 258 0.01 16.01 13.52
CA ILE A 258 1.26 15.79 12.80
C ILE A 258 2.46 15.92 13.75
N VAL A 259 2.50 16.97 14.58
CA VAL A 259 3.58 17.19 15.56
C VAL A 259 3.63 16.05 16.57
N LEU A 260 2.50 15.64 17.13
CA LEU A 260 2.42 14.51 18.07
C LEU A 260 2.86 13.21 17.42
N PHE A 261 2.46 12.96 16.18
CA PHE A 261 2.87 11.79 15.41
C PHE A 261 4.40 11.75 15.20
N PHE A 262 5.02 12.88 14.83
CA PHE A 262 6.48 12.97 14.70
C PHE A 262 7.18 12.80 16.06
N GLY A 263 6.68 13.43 17.12
CA GLY A 263 7.22 13.31 18.47
C GLY A 263 7.20 11.87 18.98
N LEU A 264 6.07 11.18 18.83
CA LEU A 264 5.94 9.75 19.15
C LEU A 264 6.88 8.90 18.30
N SER A 265 6.98 9.17 17.00
CA SER A 265 7.87 8.44 16.09
C SER A 265 9.34 8.56 16.52
N LEU A 266 9.81 9.77 16.83
CA LEU A 266 11.16 10.00 17.33
C LEU A 266 11.41 9.31 18.68
N PHE A 267 10.44 9.37 19.59
CA PHE A 267 10.50 8.66 20.87
C PHE A 267 10.66 7.16 20.69
N TYR A 268 9.85 6.54 19.82
CA TYR A 268 9.94 5.11 19.53
C TYR A 268 11.24 4.73 18.81
N ILE A 269 11.70 5.52 17.84
CA ILE A 269 12.99 5.27 17.15
C ILE A 269 14.14 5.28 18.17
N LYS A 270 14.16 6.24 19.10
CA LYS A 270 15.18 6.31 20.16
C LYS A 270 15.13 5.07 21.06
N ASN A 271 13.94 4.61 21.44
CA ASN A 271 13.78 3.43 22.27
C ASN A 271 14.23 2.15 21.55
N TYR A 272 13.82 1.96 20.29
CA TYR A 272 14.24 0.81 19.49
C TYR A 272 15.74 0.81 19.23
N TYR A 273 16.34 1.98 19.01
CA TYR A 273 17.81 2.09 18.89
C TYR A 273 18.50 1.68 20.19
N THR A 274 17.95 2.09 21.34
CA THR A 274 18.55 1.78 22.64
C THR A 274 18.48 0.27 22.96
N ILE A 275 17.36 -0.37 22.64
CA ILE A 275 17.09 -1.78 22.91
C ILE A 275 17.75 -2.70 21.87
N GLY A 276 17.75 -2.30 20.61
CA GLY A 276 18.11 -3.14 19.46
C GLY A 276 19.45 -2.81 18.80
N LYS A 277 20.30 -1.97 19.41
CA LYS A 277 21.62 -1.66 18.83
C LYS A 277 22.51 -2.90 18.81
N GLU A 278 23.17 -3.13 17.69
CA GLU A 278 24.16 -4.19 17.52
C GLU A 278 25.57 -3.60 17.47
N ILE A 279 26.48 -4.17 18.27
CA ILE A 279 27.83 -3.64 18.51
C ILE A 279 28.71 -3.73 17.24
N GLY A 280 28.39 -4.64 16.32
CA GLY A 280 29.10 -4.82 15.04
C GLY A 280 28.63 -3.94 13.89
N TYR A 281 27.63 -3.07 14.10
CA TYR A 281 27.02 -2.25 13.05
C TYR A 281 27.23 -0.75 13.28
N SER A 282 27.32 0.01 12.19
CA SER A 282 27.45 1.47 12.27
C SER A 282 26.22 2.10 12.93
N LYS A 283 26.40 3.27 13.55
CA LYS A 283 25.30 4.06 14.13
C LYS A 283 24.17 4.30 13.12
N PHE A 284 24.51 4.57 11.86
CA PHE A 284 23.53 4.76 10.80
C PHE A 284 22.71 3.50 10.52
N GLN A 285 23.34 2.33 10.43
CA GLN A 285 22.64 1.06 10.22
C GLN A 285 21.70 0.72 11.39
N ASN A 286 22.13 0.95 12.63
CA ASN A 286 21.31 0.75 13.82
C ASN A 286 20.09 1.70 13.84
N ILE A 287 20.26 2.97 13.46
CA ILE A 287 19.14 3.92 13.30
C ILE A 287 18.20 3.46 12.19
N LEU A 288 18.74 3.04 11.05
CA LEU A 288 17.95 2.58 9.91
C LEU A 288 17.12 1.33 10.27
N ALA A 289 17.71 0.38 11.00
CA ALA A 289 16.99 -0.78 11.54
C ALA A 289 15.86 -0.37 12.49
N SER A 290 16.09 0.62 13.34
CA SER A 290 15.09 1.14 14.29
C SER A 290 13.93 1.83 13.58
N ILE A 291 14.22 2.63 12.54
CA ILE A 291 13.21 3.27 11.68
C ILE A 291 12.40 2.19 10.95
N ALA A 292 13.07 1.21 10.34
CA ALA A 292 12.41 0.12 9.64
C ALA A 292 11.55 -0.73 10.57
N PHE A 293 11.96 -0.94 11.82
CA PHE A 293 11.15 -1.63 12.83
C PHE A 293 9.91 -0.83 13.24
N LEU A 294 10.01 0.50 13.34
CA LEU A 294 8.84 1.35 13.57
C LEU A 294 7.89 1.31 12.36
N GLN A 295 8.42 1.41 11.14
CA GLN A 295 7.63 1.26 9.91
C GLN A 295 6.94 -0.10 9.85
N PHE A 296 7.65 -1.16 10.19
CA PHE A 296 7.12 -2.52 10.32
C PHE A 296 5.88 -2.55 11.24
N ARG A 297 5.95 -1.93 12.42
CA ARG A 297 4.83 -1.85 13.37
C ARG A 297 3.64 -1.09 12.79
N PHE A 298 3.87 0.05 12.14
CA PHE A 298 2.79 0.80 11.49
C PHE A 298 2.12 -0.01 10.38
N ILE A 299 2.90 -0.65 9.50
CA ILE A 299 2.39 -1.47 8.39
C ILE A 299 1.56 -2.64 8.93
N LYS A 300 2.07 -3.35 9.95
CA LYS A 300 1.36 -4.45 10.60
C LYS A 300 0.01 -3.97 11.15
N ASN A 301 0.01 -2.89 11.92
CA ASN A 301 -1.21 -2.36 12.53
C ASN A 301 -2.23 -1.88 11.49
N ILE A 302 -1.79 -1.12 10.48
CA ILE A 302 -2.65 -0.66 9.38
C ILE A 302 -3.29 -1.85 8.67
N LEU A 303 -2.50 -2.89 8.36
CA LEU A 303 -3.00 -4.08 7.69
C LEU A 303 -4.08 -4.80 8.54
N PHE A 304 -3.84 -5.00 9.83
CA PHE A 304 -4.83 -5.62 10.72
C PHE A 304 -6.09 -4.77 10.88
N THR A 305 -5.96 -3.45 11.01
CA THR A 305 -7.12 -2.55 11.09
C THR A 305 -7.95 -2.60 9.81
N VAL A 306 -7.32 -2.55 8.63
CA VAL A 306 -8.02 -2.63 7.35
C VAL A 306 -8.72 -3.99 7.21
N LEU A 307 -8.03 -5.10 7.48
CA LEU A 307 -8.62 -6.44 7.39
C LEU A 307 -9.80 -6.61 8.36
N SER A 308 -9.66 -6.12 9.60
CA SER A 308 -10.74 -6.16 10.60
C SER A 308 -11.95 -5.32 10.16
N LEU A 309 -11.72 -4.09 9.69
CA LEU A 309 -12.78 -3.22 9.19
C LEU A 309 -13.49 -3.83 7.98
N THR A 310 -12.75 -4.36 7.02
CA THR A 310 -13.32 -5.07 5.87
C THR A 310 -14.14 -6.28 6.31
N GLY A 311 -13.65 -7.06 7.29
CA GLY A 311 -14.39 -8.18 7.86
C GLY A 311 -15.70 -7.75 8.51
N VAL A 312 -15.69 -6.66 9.29
CA VAL A 312 -16.90 -6.09 9.91
C VAL A 312 -17.89 -5.59 8.86
N ILE A 313 -17.43 -4.86 7.84
CA ILE A 313 -18.28 -4.39 6.75
C ILE A 313 -18.90 -5.58 6.00
N PHE A 314 -18.10 -6.60 5.68
CA PHE A 314 -18.58 -7.80 5.01
C PHE A 314 -19.60 -8.56 5.85
N PHE A 315 -19.37 -8.69 7.15
CA PHE A 315 -20.30 -9.30 8.09
C PHE A 315 -21.65 -8.55 8.15
N ILE A 316 -21.62 -7.22 8.27
CA ILE A 316 -22.83 -6.39 8.25
C ILE A 316 -23.56 -6.54 6.92
N THR A 317 -22.85 -6.50 5.78
CA THR A 317 -23.44 -6.59 4.43
C THR A 317 -24.03 -7.97 4.13
N LEU A 318 -23.57 -9.04 4.79
CA LEU A 318 -24.16 -10.37 4.61
C LEU A 318 -25.36 -10.64 5.52
N LEU A 319 -25.43 -9.96 6.67
CA LEU A 319 -26.50 -10.14 7.65
C LEU A 319 -27.73 -9.25 7.39
N PHE A 320 -27.53 -8.11 6.73
CA PHE A 320 -28.56 -7.12 6.41
C PHE A 320 -28.67 -6.94 4.89
#